data_AF-W0I5T5-F1
#
_entry.id   AF-W0I5T5-F1
#
_cell.length_a   1.000
_cell.length_b   1.000
_cell.length_c   1.000
_cell.angle_alpha   90.00
_cell.angle_beta   90.00
_cell.angle_gamma   90.00
#
_symmetry.space_group_name_H-M   'P 1'
#
loop_
_entity.id
_entity.type
_entity.pdbx_description
1 polymer ?
#
loop_
_entity_poly.entity_id
_entity_poly.type
_entity_poly.pdbx_seq_one_letter_code
_entity_poly.pdbx_strand_id
1 'polypeptide(L)'
;MEPYQIHAILQILAFLSFLNGVYYAKKHTIRMHHYFIFIAVGLTTVAIIYMIHITGGVSSTHGKVGILIYFYVLFTALSGKAFLMRKISRKQHQYLAIIAILLIILQILIGTYTFIL
;
A
#
# COMPACT_ATOMS: atom_id res chain seq x y z
N MET A 1 -8.27 -2.69 -21.55
CA MET A 1 -6.99 -2.14 -21.07
C MET A 1 -7.19 -0.96 -20.13
N GLU A 2 -8.10 -0.02 -20.44
CA GLU A 2 -8.33 1.16 -19.57
C GLU A 2 -8.56 0.86 -18.08
N PRO A 3 -9.32 -0.18 -17.67
CA PRO A 3 -9.49 -0.45 -16.25
C PRO A 3 -8.19 -0.85 -15.52
N TYR A 4 -7.32 -1.61 -16.18
CA TYR A 4 -6.02 -2.00 -15.62
C TYR A 4 -5.07 -0.80 -15.51
N GLN A 5 -5.13 0.13 -16.47
CA GLN A 5 -4.35 1.37 -16.43
C GLN A 5 -4.81 2.28 -15.29
N ILE A 6 -6.13 2.47 -15.11
CA ILE A 6 -6.68 3.24 -13.99
C ILE A 6 -6.26 2.63 -12.65
N HIS A 7 -6.38 1.30 -12.50
CA HIS A 7 -5.92 0.60 -11.31
C HIS A 7 -4.43 0.85 -11.04
N ALA A 8 -3.59 0.73 -12.07
CA ALA A 8 -2.15 0.96 -11.95
C ALA A 8 -1.80 2.41 -11.57
N ILE A 9 -2.48 3.40 -12.15
CA ILE A 9 -2.32 4.81 -11.78
C ILE A 9 -2.63 5.02 -10.30
N LEU A 10 -3.75 4.46 -9.81
CA LEU A 10 -4.11 4.54 -8.39
C LEU A 10 -3.06 3.88 -7.49
N GLN A 11 -2.51 2.73 -7.88
CA GLN A 11 -1.45 2.06 -7.13
C GLN A 11 -0.14 2.85 -7.12
N ILE A 12 0.23 3.47 -8.24
CA ILE A 12 1.41 4.34 -8.32
C ILE A 12 1.23 5.57 -7.44
N LEU A 13 0.07 6.24 -7.47
CA LEU A 13 -0.22 7.37 -6.60
C LEU A 13 -0.23 6.98 -5.12
N ALA A 14 -0.76 5.80 -4.78
CA ALA A 14 -0.69 5.25 -3.43
C ALA A 14 0.75 5.01 -3.00
N PHE A 15 1.57 4.43 -3.88
CA PHE A 15 2.99 4.19 -3.62
C PHE A 15 3.77 5.50 -3.41
N LEU A 16 3.57 6.50 -4.26
CA LEU A 16 4.16 7.82 -4.07
C LEU A 16 3.73 8.46 -2.74
N SER A 17 2.48 8.25 -2.33
CA SER A 17 1.99 8.70 -1.02
C SER A 17 2.69 7.96 0.12
N PHE A 18 2.92 6.65 0.03
CA PHE A 18 3.74 5.93 1.01
C PHE A 18 5.17 6.48 1.11
N LEU A 19 5.81 6.76 -0.02
CA LEU A 19 7.17 7.34 -0.05
C LEU A 19 7.20 8.72 0.62
N ASN A 20 6.20 9.57 0.33
CA ASN A 20 6.04 10.86 1.02
C ASN A 20 5.83 10.67 2.53
N GLY A 21 5.02 9.69 2.94
CA GLY A 21 4.85 9.32 4.33
C GLY A 21 6.19 9.00 5.01
N VAL A 22 7.03 8.16 4.38
CA VAL A 22 8.37 7.83 4.88
C VAL A 22 9.29 9.05 4.95
N TYR A 23 9.25 9.92 3.92
CA TYR A 23 10.01 11.15 3.88
C TYR A 23 9.68 12.08 5.07
N TYR A 24 8.40 12.32 5.32
CA TYR A 24 7.97 13.17 6.43
C TYR A 24 8.23 12.53 7.80
N ALA A 25 8.24 11.19 7.90
CA ALA A 25 8.71 10.51 9.11
C ALA A 25 10.19 10.79 9.41
N LYS A 26 11.06 10.81 8.39
CA LYS A 26 12.48 11.19 8.54
C LYS A 26 12.65 12.65 8.94
N LYS A 27 11.77 13.53 8.46
CA LYS A 27 11.73 14.96 8.84
C LYS A 27 11.06 15.23 10.20
N HIS A 28 10.71 14.20 10.97
CA HIS A 28 10.02 14.32 12.26
C HIS A 28 8.68 15.09 12.19
N THR A 29 8.04 15.15 11.02
CA THR A 29 6.76 15.84 10.80
C THR A 29 5.62 14.83 10.83
N ILE A 30 5.33 14.33 12.03
CA ILE A 30 4.43 13.19 12.27
C ILE A 30 3.01 13.40 11.70
N ARG A 31 2.49 14.64 11.72
CA ARG A 31 1.18 14.95 11.14
C ARG A 31 1.16 14.68 9.63
N MET A 32 2.17 15.15 8.91
CA MET A 32 2.29 14.94 7.47
C MET A 32 2.55 13.47 7.14
N HIS A 33 3.38 12.78 7.94
CA HIS A 33 3.56 11.34 7.82
C HIS A 33 2.21 10.60 7.82
N HIS A 34 1.39 10.78 8.87
CA HIS A 34 0.11 10.08 8.96
C HIS A 34 -0.86 10.50 7.85
N TYR A 35 -0.90 11.79 7.49
CA TYR A 35 -1.74 12.28 6.39
C TYR A 35 -1.47 11.53 5.08
N PHE A 36 -0.19 11.39 4.71
CA PHE A 36 0.20 10.65 3.51
C PHE A 36 -0.04 9.14 3.63
N ILE A 37 0.12 8.55 4.81
CA ILE A 37 -0.23 7.13 5.05
C ILE A 37 -1.74 6.91 4.86
N PHE A 38 -2.60 7.82 5.35
CA PHE A 38 -4.05 7.72 5.14
C PHE A 38 -4.44 7.84 3.67
N ILE A 39 -3.86 8.80 2.93
CA ILE A 39 -4.07 8.92 1.49
C ILE A 39 -3.65 7.64 0.77
N ALA A 40 -2.47 7.11 1.09
CA ALA A 40 -1.95 5.91 0.46
C ALA A 40 -2.87 4.70 0.66
N VAL A 41 -3.28 4.45 1.92
CA VAL A 41 -4.21 3.36 2.27
C VAL A 41 -5.57 3.56 1.58
N GLY A 42 -6.08 4.80 1.55
CA GLY A 42 -7.32 5.14 0.86
C GLY A 42 -7.26 4.84 -0.64
N LEU A 43 -6.22 5.30 -1.32
CA LEU A 43 -6.00 5.04 -2.75
C LEU A 43 -5.85 3.54 -3.06
N THR A 44 -5.06 2.80 -2.26
CA THR A 44 -4.94 1.34 -2.43
C THR A 44 -6.28 0.64 -2.23
N THR A 45 -7.08 1.06 -1.24
CA THR A 45 -8.41 0.49 -0.99
C THR A 45 -9.34 0.73 -2.17
N VAL A 46 -9.40 1.97 -2.69
CA VAL A 46 -10.19 2.32 -3.86
C VAL A 46 -9.74 1.51 -5.08
N ALA A 47 -8.43 1.40 -5.32
CA ALA A 47 -7.88 0.63 -6.44
C ALA A 47 -8.30 -0.84 -6.41
N ILE A 48 -8.28 -1.47 -5.23
CA ILE A 48 -8.67 -2.86 -5.04
C ILE A 48 -10.17 -3.05 -5.24
N ILE A 49 -11.01 -2.23 -4.58
CA ILE A 49 -12.48 -2.30 -4.72
C ILE A 49 -12.87 -2.09 -6.19
N TYR A 50 -12.27 -1.09 -6.84
CA TYR A 50 -12.47 -0.81 -8.25
C TYR A 50 -12.15 -2.03 -9.11
N MET A 51 -11.00 -2.67 -8.90
CA MET A 51 -10.62 -3.82 -9.72
C MET A 51 -11.54 -5.01 -9.48
N ILE A 52 -11.87 -5.31 -8.21
CA ILE A 52 -12.80 -6.40 -7.84
C ILE A 52 -14.16 -6.19 -8.51
N HIS A 53 -14.66 -4.96 -8.50
CA HIS A 53 -15.93 -4.61 -9.13
C HIS A 53 -15.87 -4.86 -10.66
N ILE A 54 -14.80 -4.43 -11.31
CA ILE A 54 -14.63 -4.58 -12.77
C ILE A 54 -14.42 -6.03 -13.18
N THR A 55 -13.68 -6.83 -12.42
CA THR A 55 -13.42 -8.25 -12.74
C THR A 55 -14.46 -9.21 -12.21
N GLY A 56 -15.47 -8.72 -11.48
CA GLY A 56 -16.48 -9.57 -10.83
C GLY A 56 -15.91 -10.48 -9.74
N GLY A 57 -14.76 -10.13 -9.14
CA GLY A 57 -14.08 -10.95 -8.12
C GLY A 57 -12.57 -10.99 -8.26
N VAL A 58 -11.94 -11.97 -7.59
CA VAL A 58 -10.48 -12.11 -7.47
C VAL A 58 -10.02 -13.46 -8.03
N SER A 59 -10.01 -13.58 -9.35
CA SER A 59 -9.65 -14.84 -10.03
C SER A 59 -8.14 -15.00 -10.23
N SER A 60 -7.42 -13.91 -10.54
CA SER A 60 -6.00 -13.95 -10.88
C SER A 60 -5.10 -14.16 -9.66
N THR A 61 -3.97 -14.84 -9.86
CA THR A 61 -2.93 -15.00 -8.82
C THR A 61 -2.42 -13.64 -8.35
N HIS A 62 -2.22 -12.71 -9.28
CA HIS A 62 -1.85 -11.33 -8.97
C HIS A 62 -2.87 -10.67 -8.01
N GLY A 63 -4.17 -10.78 -8.29
CA GLY A 63 -5.22 -10.21 -7.44
C GLY A 63 -5.23 -10.82 -6.04
N LYS A 64 -5.08 -12.15 -5.92
CA LYS A 64 -5.04 -12.86 -4.64
C LYS A 64 -3.84 -12.42 -3.79
N VAL A 65 -2.66 -12.37 -4.39
CA VAL A 65 -1.44 -11.89 -3.72
C VAL A 65 -1.57 -10.41 -3.35
N GLY A 66 -2.14 -9.59 -4.23
CA GLY A 66 -2.39 -8.17 -3.98
C GLY A 66 -3.28 -7.93 -2.76
N ILE A 67 -4.32 -8.74 -2.56
CA ILE A 67 -5.18 -8.66 -1.36
C ILE A 67 -4.43 -9.05 -0.09
N LEU A 68 -3.58 -10.08 -0.13
CA LEU A 68 -2.75 -10.44 1.02
C LEU A 68 -1.79 -9.30 1.38
N ILE A 69 -1.15 -8.68 0.38
CA ILE A 69 -0.28 -7.52 0.57
C ILE A 69 -1.09 -6.34 1.13
N TYR A 70 -2.30 -6.10 0.64
CA TYR A 70 -3.17 -5.05 1.17
C TYR A 70 -3.49 -5.23 2.66
N PHE A 71 -3.85 -6.45 3.09
CA PHE A 71 -4.04 -6.72 4.52
C PHE A 71 -2.76 -6.51 5.32
N TYR A 72 -1.59 -6.88 4.77
CA TYR A 72 -0.30 -6.61 5.40
C TYR A 72 -0.01 -5.10 5.53
N VAL A 73 -0.36 -4.30 4.52
CA VAL A 73 -0.27 -2.83 4.54
C VAL A 73 -1.18 -2.25 5.61
N LEU A 74 -2.44 -2.70 5.69
CA LEU A 74 -3.37 -2.28 6.75
C LEU A 74 -2.84 -2.64 8.14
N PHE A 75 -2.37 -3.87 8.32
CA PHE A 75 -1.75 -4.31 9.58
C PHE A 75 -0.57 -3.43 9.95
N THR A 76 0.28 -3.10 8.98
CA THR A 76 1.44 -2.22 9.17
C THR A 76 1.02 -0.81 9.58
N ALA A 77 0.04 -0.21 8.91
CA ALA A 77 -0.49 1.10 9.28
C ALA A 77 -1.09 1.09 10.71
N LEU A 78 -1.87 0.06 11.04
CA LEU A 78 -2.47 -0.11 12.37
C LEU A 78 -1.43 -0.40 13.47
N SER A 79 -0.31 -1.05 13.12
CA SER A 79 0.79 -1.30 14.05
C SER A 79 1.40 0.00 14.61
N GLY A 80 1.20 1.14 13.94
CA GLY A 80 1.53 2.46 14.49
C GLY A 80 0.86 2.74 15.84
N LYS A 81 -0.40 2.29 16.04
CA LYS A 81 -1.07 2.37 17.33
C LYS A 81 -0.41 1.47 18.38
N ALA A 82 0.01 0.26 18.00
CA ALA A 82 0.74 -0.63 18.90
C ALA A 82 2.09 -0.03 19.31
N PHE A 83 2.76 0.69 18.41
CA PHE A 83 3.97 1.46 18.73
C PHE A 83 3.67 2.58 19.74
N LEU A 84 2.60 3.37 19.54
CA LEU A 84 2.18 4.42 20.48
C LEU A 84 1.84 3.85 21.87
N MET A 85 1.23 2.67 21.91
CA MET A 85 0.95 1.92 23.14
C MET A 85 2.18 1.22 23.73
N ARG A 86 3.37 1.39 23.15
CA ARG A 86 4.63 0.75 23.56
C ARG A 86 4.60 -0.80 23.53
N LYS A 87 3.67 -1.39 22.76
CA LYS A 87 3.57 -2.85 22.57
C LYS A 87 4.60 -3.38 21.58
N ILE A 88 5.04 -2.53 20.64
CA ILE A 88 6.14 -2.82 19.71
C ILE A 88 7.14 -1.68 19.72
N SER A 89 8.40 -1.99 19.44
CA SER A 89 9.47 -1.01 19.28
C SER A 89 9.37 -0.27 17.94
N ARG A 90 9.99 0.92 17.88
CA ARG A 90 10.14 1.67 16.63
C ARG A 90 10.80 0.84 15.52
N LYS A 91 11.82 0.05 15.86
CA LYS A 91 12.53 -0.83 14.92
C LYS A 91 11.58 -1.86 14.32
N GLN A 92 10.77 -2.52 15.14
CA GLN A 92 9.77 -3.49 14.67
C GLN A 92 8.75 -2.86 13.71
N HIS A 93 8.19 -1.70 14.06
CA HIS A 93 7.29 -0.98 13.16
C HIS A 93 7.96 -0.59 11.83
N GLN A 94 9.22 -0.14 11.89
CA GLN A 94 10.00 0.18 10.69
C GLN A 94 10.24 -1.05 9.82
N TYR A 95 10.55 -2.21 10.40
CA TYR A 95 10.70 -3.45 9.63
C TYR A 95 9.41 -3.83 8.90
N LEU A 96 8.26 -3.77 9.58
CA LEU A 96 6.95 -4.00 8.94
C LEU A 96 6.72 -3.04 7.76
N ALA A 97 7.02 -1.75 7.96
CA ALA A 97 6.90 -0.73 6.92
C ALA A 97 7.80 -0.99 5.71
N ILE A 98 9.05 -1.39 5.94
CA ILE A 98 10.00 -1.70 4.86
C ILE A 98 9.51 -2.91 4.05
N ILE A 99 9.07 -3.98 4.73
CA ILE A 99 8.54 -5.17 4.05
C ILE A 99 7.29 -4.80 3.23
N ALA A 100 6.38 -4.01 3.79
CA ALA A 100 5.17 -3.58 3.08
C ALA A 100 5.52 -2.80 1.79
N ILE A 101 6.49 -1.88 1.87
CA ILE A 101 6.96 -1.10 0.71
C ILE A 101 7.56 -2.02 -0.36
N LEU A 102 8.42 -2.98 0.02
CA LEU A 102 9.02 -3.91 -0.92
C LEU A 102 7.97 -4.79 -1.61
N LEU A 103 6.98 -5.27 -0.87
CA LEU A 103 5.86 -6.05 -1.41
C LEU A 103 5.02 -5.21 -2.40
N ILE A 104 4.73 -3.95 -2.08
CA ILE A 104 4.02 -3.04 -3.00
C ILE A 104 4.82 -2.84 -4.30
N ILE A 105 6.13 -2.59 -4.21
CA ILE A 105 7.00 -2.41 -5.38
C ILE A 105 6.94 -3.64 -6.28
N LEU A 106 7.14 -4.82 -5.70
CA LEU A 106 7.11 -6.08 -6.45
C LEU A 106 5.75 -6.28 -7.11
N GLN A 107 4.67 -5.99 -6.39
CA GLN A 107 3.32 -6.11 -6.92
C GLN A 107 3.06 -5.16 -8.09
N ILE A 108 3.49 -3.89 -8.00
CA ILE A 108 3.35 -2.91 -9.09
C ILE A 108 4.13 -3.37 -10.32
N LEU A 109 5.38 -3.83 -10.15
CA LEU A 109 6.21 -4.32 -11.25
C LEU A 109 5.57 -5.52 -11.97
N ILE A 110 5.14 -6.53 -11.20
CA ILE A 110 4.46 -7.71 -11.76
C ILE A 110 3.17 -7.30 -12.46
N GLY A 111 2.35 -6.44 -11.84
CA GLY A 111 1.07 -5.99 -12.42
C GLY A 111 1.27 -5.22 -13.74
N THR A 112 2.29 -4.37 -13.79
CA THR A 112 2.62 -3.58 -14.99
C THR A 112 3.07 -4.49 -16.13
N TYR A 113 3.95 -5.44 -15.83
CA TYR A 113 4.45 -6.39 -16.83
C TYR A 113 3.37 -7.36 -17.35
N THR A 114 2.40 -7.74 -16.51
CA THR A 114 1.42 -8.78 -16.88
C THR A 114 0.12 -8.26 -17.47
N PHE A 115 -0.28 -7.02 -17.18
CA PHE A 115 -1.60 -6.49 -17.56
C PHE A 115 -1.55 -5.19 -18.37
N ILE A 116 -0.39 -4.55 -18.50
CA ILE A 116 -0.26 -3.24 -19.17
C ILE A 116 0.67 -3.31 -20.38
N LEU A 117 1.87 -3.86 -20.18
CA LEU A 117 2.85 -4.13 -21.25
C LEU A 117 2.47 -5.43 -21.98
#